data_AF-A0A961WBQ1-F1
#
_entry.id   AF-A0A961WBQ1-F1
#
_cell.length_a   1.000
_cell.length_b   1.000
_cell.length_c   1.000
_cell.angle_alpha   90.00
_cell.angle_beta   90.00
_cell.angle_gamma   90.00
#
_symmetry.space_group_name_H-M   'P 1'
#
loop_
_entity.id
_entity.type
_entity.pdbx_description
1 polymer ?
#
loop_
_entity_poly.entity_id
_entity_poly.type
_entity_poly.pdbx_seq_one_letter_code
_entity_poly.pdbx_strand_id
1 'polypeptide(L)'
;ISRYLGHERTERSFHSHERAIGRWINDNDPADMGLLRFAEQLLGSAIGSASARLVLSLLFERADDIPGDTARLLDEASEALQYNRDLLQTALGQMNQGITVFDSSNRLTVWNKRFRSLLELPELVGQVGFPLENIISILAERGDIKPGEEQDVLERFLVMDKAFSLTIGPEKRIIEIRSNPMPD
;
A
#
# COMPACT_ATOMS: atom_id res chain seq x y z
N ILE A 1 -19.60 2.46 18.21
CA ILE A 1 -19.86 1.58 17.03
C ILE A 1 -20.78 2.25 16.02
N SER A 2 -21.93 2.81 16.44
CA SER A 2 -22.90 3.49 15.58
C SER A 2 -22.36 4.64 14.73
N ARG A 3 -21.28 5.31 15.19
CA ARG A 3 -20.58 6.35 14.42
C ARG A 3 -19.89 5.84 13.15
N TYR A 4 -19.50 4.55 13.12
CA TYR A 4 -18.76 3.95 12.01
C TYR A 4 -19.66 3.13 11.07
N LEU A 5 -20.77 2.58 11.57
CA LEU A 5 -21.68 1.70 10.81
C LEU A 5 -23.04 2.33 10.49
N GLY A 6 -23.37 3.48 11.10
CA GLY A 6 -24.71 4.03 11.11
C GLY A 6 -25.58 3.43 12.23
N HIS A 7 -26.49 4.24 12.78
CA HIS A 7 -27.29 3.90 13.95
C HIS A 7 -28.22 2.70 13.69
N GLU A 8 -29.03 2.74 12.62
CA GLU A 8 -29.95 1.65 12.29
C GLU A 8 -29.27 0.30 12.04
N ARG A 9 -28.10 0.30 11.39
CA ARG A 9 -27.38 -0.94 11.06
C ARG A 9 -26.75 -1.56 12.30
N THR A 10 -26.33 -0.71 13.24
CA THR A 10 -25.79 -1.15 14.53
C THR A 10 -26.89 -1.76 15.37
N GLU A 11 -28.01 -1.07 15.57
CA GLU A 11 -29.15 -1.59 16.35
C GLU A 11 -29.69 -2.92 15.80
N ARG A 12 -29.87 -3.04 14.48
CA ARG A 12 -30.32 -4.29 13.86
C ARG A 12 -29.38 -5.45 14.12
N SER A 13 -28.07 -5.20 14.11
CA SER A 13 -27.06 -6.23 14.33
C SER A 13 -27.02 -6.67 15.79
N PHE A 14 -27.10 -5.71 16.73
CA PHE A 14 -27.17 -6.01 18.16
C PHE A 14 -28.45 -6.76 18.52
N HIS A 15 -29.62 -6.35 18.03
CA HIS A 15 -30.87 -7.11 18.23
C HIS A 15 -30.85 -8.53 17.66
N SER A 16 -30.19 -8.72 16.51
CA SER A 16 -30.00 -10.05 15.93
C SER A 16 -29.10 -10.92 16.81
N HIS A 17 -28.08 -10.31 17.41
CA HIS A 17 -27.17 -10.98 18.34
C HIS A 17 -27.87 -11.35 19.66
N GLU A 18 -28.66 -10.45 20.25
CA GLU A 18 -29.46 -10.69 21.46
C GLU A 18 -30.41 -11.89 21.29
N ARG A 19 -31.06 -11.98 20.13
CA ARG A 19 -31.92 -13.14 19.80
C ARG A 19 -31.12 -14.43 19.66
N ALA A 20 -29.89 -14.37 19.15
CA ALA A 20 -29.04 -15.53 18.96
C ALA A 20 -28.49 -16.09 20.28
N ILE A 21 -28.16 -15.20 21.24
CA ILE A 21 -27.64 -15.60 22.55
C ILE A 21 -28.74 -15.76 23.62
N GLY A 22 -29.99 -15.38 23.30
CA GLY A 22 -31.13 -15.49 24.21
C GLY A 22 -31.06 -14.56 25.44
N ARG A 23 -30.24 -13.51 25.36
CA ARG A 23 -29.96 -12.56 26.45
C ARG A 23 -30.09 -11.14 25.92
N TRP A 24 -30.77 -10.28 26.70
CA TRP A 24 -30.81 -8.84 26.46
C TRP A 24 -29.55 -8.18 26.98
N ILE A 25 -28.99 -7.27 26.18
CA ILE A 25 -27.79 -6.52 26.53
C ILE A 25 -28.26 -5.19 27.13
N ASN A 26 -27.97 -4.97 28.42
CA ASN A 26 -28.22 -3.68 29.06
C ASN A 26 -26.97 -2.81 28.96
N ASP A 27 -27.15 -1.51 28.70
CA ASP A 27 -26.06 -0.54 28.57
C ASP A 27 -25.17 -0.39 29.82
N ASN A 28 -25.68 -0.79 30.99
CA ASN A 28 -24.97 -0.71 32.27
C ASN A 28 -24.31 -2.03 32.70
N ASP A 29 -24.49 -3.12 31.95
CA ASP A 29 -23.87 -4.40 32.28
C ASP A 29 -22.40 -4.40 31.82
N PRO A 30 -21.48 -5.03 32.57
CA PRO A 30 -20.11 -5.22 32.12
C PRO A 30 -20.10 -6.02 30.81
N ALA A 31 -19.34 -5.55 29.83
CA ALA A 31 -19.22 -6.20 28.54
C ALA A 31 -18.51 -7.55 28.70
N ASP A 32 -19.23 -8.65 28.45
CA ASP A 32 -18.62 -9.97 28.46
C ASP A 32 -17.78 -10.21 27.19
N MET A 33 -16.90 -11.22 27.26
CA MET A 33 -16.02 -11.57 26.14
C MET A 33 -16.78 -11.92 24.85
N GLY A 34 -18.03 -12.38 24.94
CA GLY A 34 -18.87 -12.67 23.78
C GLY A 34 -19.29 -11.40 23.06
N LEU A 35 -19.75 -10.42 23.81
CA LEU A 35 -20.14 -9.09 23.33
C LEU A 35 -18.96 -8.34 22.72
N LEU A 36 -17.78 -8.45 23.34
CA LEU A 36 -16.54 -7.84 22.84
C LEU A 36 -16.14 -8.39 21.46
N ARG A 37 -16.16 -9.71 21.28
CA ARG A 37 -15.86 -10.33 19.98
C ARG A 37 -16.89 -9.97 18.92
N PHE A 38 -18.18 -9.93 19.29
CA PHE A 38 -19.24 -9.52 18.38
C PHE A 38 -19.04 -8.06 17.92
N ALA A 39 -18.74 -7.15 18.85
CA ALA A 39 -18.44 -5.76 18.54
C ALA A 39 -17.23 -5.62 17.61
N GLU A 40 -16.17 -6.41 17.81
CA GLU A 40 -14.98 -6.45 16.96
C GLU A 40 -15.32 -6.93 15.55
N GLN A 41 -16.06 -8.04 15.43
CA GLN A 41 -16.49 -8.57 14.13
C GLN A 41 -17.39 -7.58 13.39
N LEU A 42 -18.31 -6.94 14.11
CA LEU A 42 -19.24 -5.98 13.54
C LEU A 42 -18.51 -4.74 13.03
N LEU A 43 -17.59 -4.16 13.82
CA LEU A 43 -16.73 -3.06 13.37
C LEU A 43 -15.81 -3.51 12.23
N GLY A 44 -15.25 -4.71 12.31
CA GLY A 44 -14.35 -5.28 11.31
C GLY A 44 -15.02 -5.41 9.94
N SER A 45 -16.33 -5.64 9.90
CA SER A 45 -17.10 -5.68 8.65
C SER A 45 -17.17 -4.35 7.90
N ALA A 46 -16.90 -3.22 8.58
CA ALA A 46 -16.94 -1.89 7.99
C ALA A 46 -15.54 -1.29 7.77
N ILE A 47 -14.63 -1.47 8.73
CA ILE A 47 -13.32 -0.79 8.74
C ILE A 47 -12.13 -1.76 8.68
N GLY A 48 -12.37 -3.07 8.60
CA GLY A 48 -11.34 -4.10 8.66
C GLY A 48 -11.04 -4.53 10.10
N SER A 49 -10.74 -5.82 10.30
CA SER A 49 -10.56 -6.43 11.63
C SER A 49 -9.43 -5.80 12.44
N ALA A 50 -8.30 -5.46 11.80
CA ALA A 50 -7.17 -4.82 12.46
C ALA A 50 -7.52 -3.42 12.99
N SER A 51 -8.23 -2.60 12.20
CA SER A 51 -8.67 -1.27 12.62
C SER A 51 -9.79 -1.32 13.66
N ALA A 52 -10.67 -2.32 13.59
CA ALA A 52 -11.70 -2.56 14.59
C ALA A 52 -11.11 -2.85 15.97
N ARG A 53 -10.06 -3.67 16.05
CA ARG A 53 -9.33 -3.95 17.31
C ARG A 53 -8.73 -2.70 17.91
N LEU A 54 -8.08 -1.87 17.09
CA LEU A 54 -7.46 -0.61 17.55
C LEU A 54 -8.50 0.38 18.10
N VAL A 55 -9.65 0.50 17.44
CA VAL A 55 -10.73 1.38 17.91
C VAL A 55 -11.32 0.85 19.22
N LEU A 56 -11.49 -0.47 19.35
CA LEU A 56 -11.99 -1.06 20.59
C LEU A 56 -10.99 -0.93 21.74
N SER A 57 -9.69 -1.14 21.50
CA SER A 57 -8.67 -1.00 22.54
C SER A 57 -8.63 0.43 23.11
N LEU A 58 -8.70 1.46 22.26
CA LEU A 58 -8.74 2.86 22.70
C LEU A 58 -10.03 3.22 23.47
N LEU A 59 -11.14 2.56 23.18
CA LEU A 59 -12.39 2.74 23.92
C LEU A 59 -12.34 2.06 25.28
N PHE A 60 -11.66 0.92 25.40
CA PHE A 60 -11.49 0.20 26.65
C PHE A 60 -10.36 0.75 27.53
N GLU A 61 -9.34 1.36 26.96
CA GLU A 61 -8.32 2.11 27.73
C GLU A 61 -8.93 3.30 28.51
N ARG A 62 -10.10 3.79 28.05
CA ARG A 62 -10.89 4.83 28.73
C ARG A 62 -11.94 4.29 29.71
N ALA A 63 -12.19 3.00 29.75
CA ALA A 63 -13.15 2.35 30.63
C ALA A 63 -12.37 1.47 31.62
N ASP A 64 -12.23 1.94 32.86
CA ASP A 64 -11.29 1.50 33.91
C ASP A 64 -11.35 0.02 34.38
N ASP A 65 -11.60 -0.98 33.54
CA ASP A 65 -11.50 -2.37 33.99
C ASP A 65 -11.27 -3.40 32.85
N ILE A 66 -10.02 -3.79 32.60
CA ILE A 66 -9.66 -5.06 31.92
C ILE A 66 -8.40 -5.67 32.57
N PRO A 67 -8.42 -6.98 32.95
CA PRO A 67 -7.27 -7.67 33.54
C PRO A 67 -6.04 -7.70 32.61
N GLY A 68 -4.88 -7.38 33.18
CA GLY A 68 -3.61 -7.11 32.46
C GLY A 68 -3.07 -8.22 31.54
N ASP A 69 -3.59 -9.45 31.61
CA ASP A 69 -3.18 -10.55 30.72
C ASP A 69 -3.77 -10.42 29.30
N THR A 70 -4.92 -9.77 29.14
CA THR A 70 -5.51 -9.57 27.80
C THR A 70 -4.79 -8.43 27.07
N ALA A 71 -4.38 -7.38 27.79
CA ALA A 71 -3.59 -6.27 27.24
C ALA A 71 -2.24 -6.75 26.69
N ARG A 72 -1.52 -7.62 27.41
CA ARG A 72 -0.23 -8.17 26.95
C ARG A 72 -0.34 -9.05 25.70
N LEU A 73 -1.36 -9.91 25.62
CA LEU A 73 -1.59 -10.73 24.43
C LEU A 73 -2.02 -9.89 23.22
N LEU A 74 -2.69 -8.76 23.45
CA LEU A 74 -3.04 -7.78 22.42
C LEU A 74 -1.83 -6.94 21.99
N ASP A 75 -0.94 -6.58 22.91
CA ASP A 75 0.33 -5.91 22.58
C ASP A 75 1.21 -6.84 21.74
N GLU A 76 1.40 -8.11 22.14
CA GLU A 76 2.20 -9.08 21.38
C GLU A 76 1.60 -9.36 19.99
N ALA A 77 0.28 -9.47 19.87
CA ALA A 77 -0.39 -9.65 18.58
C ALA A 77 -0.35 -8.37 17.72
N SER A 78 -0.46 -7.19 18.33
CA SER A 78 -0.36 -5.90 17.64
C SER A 78 1.06 -5.66 17.17
N GLU A 79 2.06 -5.95 18.00
CA GLU A 79 3.49 -5.87 17.67
C GLU A 79 3.85 -6.85 16.55
N ALA A 80 3.31 -8.08 16.57
CA ALA A 80 3.51 -9.05 15.48
C ALA A 80 2.80 -8.65 14.17
N LEU A 81 1.63 -8.02 14.25
CA LEU A 81 0.91 -7.49 13.08
C LEU A 81 1.58 -6.22 12.53
N GLN A 82 2.10 -5.37 13.40
CA GLN A 82 2.82 -4.15 13.05
C GLN A 82 4.18 -4.48 12.48
N TYR A 83 4.88 -5.47 13.05
CA TYR A 83 6.07 -6.08 12.47
C TYR A 83 5.77 -6.70 11.11
N ASN A 84 4.72 -7.50 10.93
CA ASN A 84 4.34 -8.04 9.62
C ASN A 84 3.95 -6.94 8.64
N ARG A 85 3.26 -5.89 9.09
CA ARG A 85 2.91 -4.74 8.25
C ARG A 85 4.15 -3.96 7.87
N ASP A 86 5.11 -3.78 8.75
CA ASP A 86 6.38 -3.11 8.48
C ASP A 86 7.26 -3.99 7.59
N LEU A 87 7.24 -5.31 7.74
CA LEU A 87 7.90 -6.27 6.84
C LEU A 87 7.24 -6.27 5.46
N LEU A 88 5.91 -6.22 5.39
CA LEU A 88 5.16 -6.16 4.13
C LEU A 88 5.29 -4.77 3.48
N GLN A 89 5.27 -3.67 4.23
CA GLN A 89 5.54 -2.33 3.73
C GLN A 89 7.01 -2.14 3.38
N THR A 90 7.91 -2.82 4.08
CA THR A 90 9.34 -2.91 3.71
C THR A 90 9.47 -3.75 2.46
N ALA A 91 8.81 -4.89 2.31
CA ALA A 91 8.88 -5.73 1.11
C ALA A 91 8.20 -5.08 -0.11
N LEU A 92 7.05 -4.41 0.08
CA LEU A 92 6.32 -3.65 -0.95
C LEU A 92 6.98 -2.30 -1.23
N GLY A 93 7.59 -1.65 -0.23
CA GLY A 93 8.46 -0.48 -0.40
C GLY A 93 9.83 -0.86 -1.00
N GLN A 94 10.26 -2.11 -0.80
CA GLN A 94 11.41 -2.75 -1.45
C GLN A 94 11.08 -3.23 -2.85
N MET A 95 9.82 -3.18 -3.32
CA MET A 95 9.54 -3.05 -4.75
C MET A 95 9.98 -1.64 -5.19
N ASN A 96 11.30 -1.43 -5.20
CA ASN A 96 12.01 -0.27 -5.70
C ASN A 96 11.92 -0.15 -7.23
N GLN A 97 10.85 -0.67 -7.84
CA GLN A 97 10.73 -0.76 -9.29
C GLN A 97 9.87 0.39 -9.83
N GLY A 98 10.44 1.09 -10.80
CA GLY A 98 9.69 2.00 -11.66
C GLY A 98 8.97 1.18 -12.70
N ILE A 99 7.65 1.35 -12.80
CA ILE A 99 6.85 0.70 -13.83
C ILE A 99 6.43 1.75 -14.84
N THR A 100 6.61 1.43 -16.11
CA THR A 100 6.23 2.27 -17.24
C THR A 100 5.74 1.37 -18.38
N VAL A 101 4.83 1.88 -19.21
CA VAL A 101 4.30 1.22 -20.40
C VAL A 101 4.41 2.19 -21.57
N PHE A 102 4.90 1.69 -22.69
CA PHE A 102 4.97 2.43 -23.95
C PHE A 102 4.05 1.75 -24.99
N ASP A 103 3.46 2.56 -25.87
CA ASP A 103 2.75 2.05 -27.04
C ASP A 103 3.72 1.59 -28.15
N SER A 104 3.17 1.08 -29.26
CA SER A 104 3.93 0.64 -30.44
C SER A 104 4.74 1.74 -31.13
N SER A 105 4.49 3.01 -30.79
CA SER A 105 5.23 4.17 -31.29
C SER A 105 6.21 4.72 -30.25
N ASN A 106 6.54 3.93 -29.22
CA ASN A 106 7.44 4.29 -28.11
C ASN A 106 6.99 5.53 -27.34
N ARG A 107 5.67 5.71 -27.21
CA ARG A 107 5.08 6.82 -26.44
C ARG A 107 4.53 6.33 -25.11
N LEU A 108 4.82 7.09 -24.07
CA LEU A 108 4.44 6.79 -22.70
C LEU A 108 2.91 6.74 -22.55
N THR A 109 2.37 5.63 -22.07
CA THR A 109 0.92 5.46 -21.82
C THR A 109 0.58 5.34 -20.34
N VAL A 110 1.42 4.62 -19.57
CA VAL A 110 1.23 4.39 -18.13
C VAL A 110 2.57 4.50 -17.41
N TRP A 111 2.58 5.09 -16.22
CA TRP A 111 3.77 5.09 -15.35
C TRP A 111 3.37 5.20 -13.87
N ASN A 112 4.22 4.70 -12.98
CA ASN A 112 4.10 4.95 -11.55
C ASN A 112 4.99 6.11 -11.10
N LYS A 113 4.76 6.62 -9.88
CA LYS A 113 5.59 7.70 -9.30
C LYS A 113 7.07 7.28 -9.19
N ARG A 114 7.32 5.99 -8.91
CA ARG A 114 8.66 5.44 -8.71
C ARG A 114 9.52 5.51 -9.97
N PHE A 115 8.97 5.30 -11.16
CA PHE A 115 9.66 5.44 -12.44
C PHE A 115 10.31 6.82 -12.59
N ARG A 116 9.54 7.89 -12.37
CA ARG A 116 10.07 9.27 -12.43
C ARG A 116 11.10 9.52 -11.34
N SER A 117 10.85 9.06 -10.11
CA SER A 117 11.80 9.26 -9.01
C SER A 117 13.10 8.50 -9.17
N LEU A 118 13.08 7.31 -9.77
CA LEU A 118 14.28 6.50 -10.01
C LEU A 118 15.16 7.12 -11.08
N LEU A 119 14.56 7.54 -12.19
CA LEU A 119 15.27 8.19 -13.30
C LEU A 119 15.41 9.71 -13.09
N GLU A 120 15.12 10.23 -11.89
CA GLU A 120 15.15 11.66 -11.55
C GLU A 120 14.50 12.57 -12.61
N LEU A 121 13.40 12.12 -13.21
CA LEU A 121 12.79 12.78 -14.37
C LEU A 121 11.98 14.02 -13.96
N PRO A 122 11.99 15.09 -14.77
CA PRO A 122 11.19 16.28 -14.52
C PRO A 122 9.70 15.98 -14.64
N GLU A 123 8.87 16.85 -14.06
CA GLU A 123 7.42 16.64 -13.98
C GLU A 123 6.74 16.54 -15.35
N LEU A 124 7.32 17.20 -16.37
CA LEU A 124 6.89 17.16 -17.77
C LEU A 124 6.85 15.74 -18.37
N VAL A 125 7.64 14.80 -17.84
CA VAL A 125 7.68 13.39 -18.30
C VAL A 125 6.47 12.60 -17.78
N GLY A 126 5.59 13.22 -16.99
CA GLY A 126 4.32 12.63 -16.54
C GLY A 126 3.14 12.94 -17.46
N GLN A 127 3.32 12.91 -18.78
CA GLN A 127 2.26 13.18 -19.75
C GLN A 127 2.07 11.97 -20.67
N VAL A 128 0.81 11.62 -20.94
CA VAL A 128 0.48 10.60 -21.94
C VAL A 128 0.98 11.05 -23.31
N GLY A 129 1.61 10.15 -24.06
CA GLY A 129 2.17 10.44 -25.37
C GLY A 129 3.63 10.89 -25.35
N PHE A 130 4.25 11.05 -24.17
CA PHE A 130 5.63 11.51 -24.05
C PHE A 130 6.61 10.52 -24.72
N PRO A 131 7.47 10.96 -25.66
CA PRO A 131 8.36 10.04 -26.40
C PRO A 131 9.47 9.46 -25.52
N LEU A 132 9.78 8.17 -25.67
CA LEU A 132 10.92 7.53 -25.02
C LEU A 132 12.26 8.20 -25.41
N GLU A 133 12.42 8.57 -26.67
CA GLU A 133 13.59 9.31 -27.16
C GLU A 133 13.86 10.59 -26.36
N ASN A 134 12.80 11.35 -26.01
CA ASN A 134 12.94 12.57 -25.21
C ASN A 134 13.37 12.26 -23.77
N ILE A 135 12.92 11.13 -23.20
CA ILE A 135 13.39 10.68 -21.89
C ILE A 135 14.89 10.43 -21.95
N ILE A 136 15.37 9.75 -23.00
CA ILE A 136 16.79 9.47 -23.21
C ILE A 136 17.59 10.75 -23.42
N SER A 137 17.07 11.72 -24.18
CA SER A 137 17.70 13.04 -24.33
C SER A 137 17.86 13.75 -22.99
N ILE A 138 16.86 13.72 -22.10
CA ILE A 138 16.96 14.29 -20.75
C ILE A 138 18.08 13.60 -19.94
N LEU A 139 18.19 12.27 -20.03
CA LEU A 139 19.24 11.51 -19.35
C LEU A 139 20.63 11.85 -19.91
N ALA A 140 20.75 12.03 -21.23
CA ALA A 140 22.00 12.41 -21.90
C ALA A 140 22.43 13.84 -21.56
N GLU A 141 21.50 14.81 -21.59
CA GLU A 141 21.75 16.20 -21.22
C GLU A 141 22.20 16.33 -19.76
N ARG A 142 21.68 15.47 -18.88
CA ARG A 142 22.12 15.40 -17.48
C ARG A 142 23.48 14.71 -17.29
N GLY A 143 23.98 14.01 -18.31
CA GLY A 143 25.24 13.28 -18.26
C GLY A 143 25.13 11.87 -17.67
N ASP A 144 23.92 11.32 -17.52
CA ASP A 144 23.70 9.93 -17.09
C ASP A 144 24.00 8.94 -18.22
N ILE A 145 23.85 9.40 -19.47
CA ILE A 145 24.22 8.69 -20.69
C ILE A 145 25.42 9.40 -21.29
N LYS A 146 26.42 8.64 -21.74
CA LYS A 146 27.59 9.23 -22.39
C LYS A 146 27.19 9.80 -23.75
N PRO A 147 27.77 10.94 -24.16
CA PRO A 147 27.54 11.48 -25.50
C PRO A 147 27.82 10.43 -26.58
N GLY A 148 26.86 10.22 -27.48
CA GLY A 148 26.94 9.24 -28.56
C GLY A 148 26.44 7.83 -28.21
N GLU A 149 26.07 7.56 -26.95
CA GLU A 149 25.46 6.28 -26.54
C GLU A 149 23.91 6.34 -26.50
N GLU A 150 23.28 7.45 -26.91
CA GLU A 150 21.82 7.65 -26.81
C GLU A 150 21.04 6.60 -27.63
N GLN A 151 21.49 6.35 -28.86
CA GLN A 151 20.87 5.36 -29.74
C GLN A 151 21.01 3.94 -29.20
N ASP A 152 22.19 3.60 -28.67
CA ASP A 152 22.44 2.30 -28.06
C ASP A 152 21.55 2.06 -26.84
N VAL A 153 21.34 3.10 -26.02
CA VAL A 153 20.43 3.03 -24.87
C VAL A 153 18.99 2.87 -25.33
N LEU A 154 18.56 3.61 -26.36
CA LEU A 154 17.21 3.47 -26.94
C LEU A 154 16.98 2.03 -27.41
N GLU A 155 17.92 1.46 -28.16
CA GLU A 155 17.82 0.08 -28.61
C GLU A 155 17.72 -0.90 -27.45
N ARG A 156 18.48 -0.71 -26.36
CA ARG A 156 18.39 -1.56 -25.15
C ARG A 156 17.03 -1.52 -24.47
N PHE A 157 16.34 -0.37 -24.45
CA PHE A 157 14.96 -0.29 -23.95
C PHE A 157 13.99 -1.12 -24.81
N LEU A 158 14.25 -1.24 -26.11
CA LEU A 158 13.41 -1.97 -27.06
C LEU A 158 13.71 -3.47 -27.11
N VAL A 159 14.83 -3.92 -26.57
CA VAL A 159 15.12 -5.36 -26.43
C VAL A 159 14.30 -5.94 -25.28
N MET A 160 13.33 -6.78 -25.62
CA MET A 160 12.50 -7.48 -24.63
C MET A 160 13.29 -8.57 -23.89
N ASP A 161 12.88 -8.86 -22.65
CA ASP A 161 13.41 -9.91 -21.77
C ASP A 161 14.91 -9.82 -21.45
N LYS A 162 15.56 -8.69 -21.80
CA LYS A 162 16.97 -8.43 -21.51
C LYS A 162 17.09 -7.27 -20.54
N ALA A 163 17.68 -7.54 -19.38
CA ALA A 163 18.00 -6.48 -18.43
C ALA A 163 19.27 -5.71 -18.87
N PHE A 164 19.30 -4.41 -18.62
CA PHE A 164 20.48 -3.57 -18.72
C PHE A 164 20.49 -2.53 -17.59
N SER A 165 21.65 -1.95 -17.32
CA SER A 165 21.81 -0.99 -16.21
C SER A 165 22.15 0.41 -16.71
N LEU A 166 21.59 1.41 -16.06
CA LEU A 166 21.98 2.82 -16.20
C LEU A 166 22.52 3.35 -14.88
N THR A 167 23.43 4.31 -14.95
CA THR A 167 23.90 5.07 -13.78
C THR A 167 23.21 6.42 -13.79
N ILE A 168 22.43 6.73 -12.77
CA ILE A 168 21.60 7.93 -12.70
C ILE A 168 22.07 8.86 -11.59
N GLY A 169 22.11 10.15 -11.89
CA GLY A 169 22.24 11.23 -10.94
C GLY A 169 23.66 11.41 -10.39
N PRO A 170 23.89 12.48 -9.61
CA PRO A 170 25.21 12.82 -9.07
C PRO A 170 25.75 11.78 -8.08
N GLU A 171 24.86 11.08 -7.36
CA GLU A 171 25.22 9.99 -6.44
C GLU A 171 25.54 8.66 -7.17
N LYS A 172 25.45 8.64 -8.51
CA LYS A 172 25.74 7.48 -9.37
C LYS A 172 24.98 6.21 -8.95
N ARG A 173 23.66 6.34 -8.80
CA ARG A 173 22.81 5.19 -8.50
C ARG A 173 22.71 4.28 -9.72
N ILE A 174 23.00 2.99 -9.56
CA ILE A 174 22.80 2.00 -10.63
C ILE A 174 21.35 1.52 -10.62
N ILE A 175 20.71 1.58 -11.78
CA ILE A 175 19.32 1.17 -11.97
C ILE A 175 19.27 0.10 -13.04
N GLU A 176 18.78 -1.08 -12.67
CA GLU A 176 18.48 -2.15 -13.61
C GLU A 176 17.12 -1.89 -14.27
N ILE A 177 17.07 -2.01 -15.59
CA ILE A 177 15.91 -1.78 -16.43
C ILE A 177 15.65 -3.07 -17.20
N ARG A 178 14.39 -3.50 -17.22
CA ARG A 178 13.93 -4.67 -17.98
C ARG A 178 12.61 -4.34 -18.65
N SER A 179 12.54 -4.60 -19.94
CA SER A 179 11.33 -4.44 -20.75
C SER A 179 10.73 -5.81 -21.05
N ASN A 180 9.42 -5.94 -20.89
CA ASN A 180 8.67 -7.15 -21.24
C ASN A 180 7.55 -6.77 -22.21
N PRO A 181 7.15 -7.65 -23.14
CA PRO A 181 6.01 -7.40 -24.00
C PRO A 181 4.73 -7.30 -23.16
N MET A 182 3.86 -6.37 -23.52
CA MET A 182 2.54 -6.24 -22.89
C MET A 182 1.66 -7.37 -23.43
N PRO A 183 0.99 -8.17 -22.57
CA PRO A 183 0.05 -9.19 -23.03
C PRO A 183 -1.16 -8.53 -23.71
N ASP A 184 -1.61 -9.09 -24.83
CA ASP A 184 -2.80 -8.64 -25.57
C ASP A 184 -4.09 -8.68 -24.72
#